data_AF-A0A4Q9L659-F1
#
_entry.id   AF-A0A4Q9L659-F1
#
_cell.length_a   1.000
_cell.length_b   1.000
_cell.length_c   1.000
_cell.angle_alpha   90.00
_cell.angle_beta   90.00
_cell.angle_gamma   90.00
#
_symmetry.space_group_name_H-M   'P 1'
#
loop_
_entity.id
_entity.type
_entity.pdbx_description
1 polymer ?
#
loop_
_entity_poly.entity_id
_entity_poly.type
_entity_poly.pdbx_seq_one_letter_code
_entity_poly.pdbx_strand_id
1 'polypeptide(L)'
;MSNSFSGKNINENKYDLHVGETLECIECENDNVLKCLVETSGSNDENLSITTIPTLRKQKVSINDRERIIEKTLEGYSMSAIASMYRINYQTVNSIVRRYLKTGLVFVDKRGGDRRSKLTLEIKESLQTYVDFECTKTLYVEAEWIKCTFNVDVSTS
;
A
#
# COMPACT_ATOMS: atom_id res chain seq x y z
N MET A 1 -53.47 41.20 -8.66
CA MET A 1 -53.06 42.60 -8.92
C MET A 1 -51.80 42.87 -8.11
N SER A 2 -50.84 43.45 -8.82
CA SER A 2 -49.48 43.85 -8.48
C SER A 2 -49.31 44.60 -7.16
N ASN A 3 -48.17 44.38 -6.49
CA ASN A 3 -47.28 45.46 -6.08
C ASN A 3 -45.83 44.98 -6.02
N SER A 4 -44.98 45.83 -6.58
CA SER A 4 -43.56 45.67 -6.89
C SER A 4 -42.73 46.68 -6.09
N PHE A 5 -41.51 46.31 -5.70
CA PHE A 5 -40.25 47.09 -5.49
C PHE A 5 -39.45 46.43 -4.36
N SER A 6 -38.12 46.45 -4.25
CA SER A 6 -36.94 46.72 -5.10
C SER A 6 -35.77 46.86 -4.11
N GLY A 7 -34.62 46.25 -4.35
CA GLY A 7 -33.46 46.42 -3.47
C GLY A 7 -32.18 45.66 -3.89
N LYS A 8 -31.54 46.14 -4.97
CA LYS A 8 -30.08 46.26 -5.26
C LYS A 8 -29.14 45.21 -4.61
N ASN A 9 -28.59 44.25 -5.37
CA ASN A 9 -27.29 44.27 -6.10
C ASN A 9 -26.11 44.96 -5.36
N ILE A 10 -25.05 44.19 -5.02
CA ILE A 10 -23.63 44.40 -5.44
C ILE A 10 -23.02 42.99 -5.62
N ASN A 11 -22.81 42.60 -6.87
CA ASN A 11 -22.17 41.38 -7.33
C ASN A 11 -20.84 41.73 -8.00
N GLU A 12 -19.84 42.17 -7.25
CA GLU A 12 -18.52 42.45 -7.82
C GLU A 12 -17.42 42.07 -6.83
N ASN A 13 -16.90 40.84 -6.96
CA ASN A 13 -15.49 40.58 -6.65
C ASN A 13 -14.84 40.07 -7.93
N LYS A 14 -14.33 41.06 -8.65
CA LYS A 14 -13.46 41.00 -9.82
C LYS A 14 -12.14 40.34 -9.41
N TYR A 15 -11.97 39.07 -9.72
CA TYR A 15 -10.64 38.52 -9.95
C TYR A 15 -10.46 38.46 -11.48
N ASP A 16 -9.75 39.47 -11.99
CA ASP A 16 -9.31 39.53 -13.38
C ASP A 16 -8.45 38.28 -13.65
N LEU A 17 -8.97 37.43 -14.53
CA LEU A 17 -8.22 36.33 -15.13
C LEU A 17 -7.28 36.97 -16.17
N HIS A 18 -6.06 37.31 -15.77
CA HIS A 18 -5.01 37.61 -16.75
C HIS A 18 -4.61 36.30 -17.42
N VAL A 19 -5.24 36.04 -18.57
CA VAL A 19 -4.77 35.10 -19.57
C VAL A 19 -3.55 35.73 -20.24
N GLY A 20 -2.44 35.00 -20.21
CA GLY A 20 -1.28 35.27 -21.05
C GLY A 20 -0.01 35.46 -20.25
N GLU A 21 0.57 34.35 -19.81
CA GLU A 21 2.01 34.13 -19.84
C GLU A 21 2.23 32.63 -19.66
N THR A 22 2.79 32.00 -20.69
CA THR A 22 3.36 30.66 -20.63
C THR A 22 4.32 30.61 -19.46
N LEU A 23 3.97 29.90 -18.39
CA LEU A 23 4.92 29.59 -17.34
C LEU A 23 5.81 28.47 -17.89
N GLU A 24 6.87 28.90 -18.58
CA GLU A 24 8.00 28.06 -18.93
C GLU A 24 8.38 27.26 -17.69
N CYS A 25 8.44 25.93 -17.85
CA CYS A 25 8.98 25.03 -16.85
C CYS A 25 10.28 25.65 -16.36
N ILE A 26 10.34 26.03 -15.07
CA ILE A 26 11.57 26.53 -14.47
C ILE A 26 12.61 25.44 -14.71
N GLU A 27 13.58 25.73 -15.57
CA GLU A 27 14.76 24.92 -15.74
C GLU A 27 15.42 24.84 -14.36
N CYS A 28 15.28 23.68 -13.72
CA CYS A 28 16.01 23.39 -12.51
C CYS A 28 17.49 23.26 -12.91
N GLU A 29 18.22 24.36 -12.71
CA GLU A 29 19.68 24.40 -12.75
C GLU A 29 20.19 23.35 -11.75
N ASN A 30 20.53 22.17 -12.28
CA ASN A 30 21.16 21.09 -11.56
C ASN A 30 22.64 21.43 -11.37
N ASP A 31 22.91 22.41 -10.52
CA ASP A 31 24.25 22.65 -10.05
C ASP A 31 24.32 22.42 -8.54
N ASN A 32 24.98 21.30 -8.22
CA ASN A 32 25.82 21.14 -7.04
C ASN A 32 25.22 20.46 -5.79
N VAL A 33 24.80 19.19 -5.88
CA VAL A 33 24.90 18.23 -4.75
C VAL A 33 25.27 16.81 -5.23
N LEU A 34 26.27 16.71 -6.11
CA LEU A 34 26.88 15.43 -6.51
C LEU A 34 28.36 15.40 -6.13
N LYS A 35 28.64 15.79 -4.89
CA LYS A 35 30.00 15.76 -4.32
C LYS A 35 29.97 15.21 -2.91
N CYS A 36 29.78 13.90 -2.80
CA CYS A 36 30.36 13.07 -1.73
C CYS A 36 30.24 11.59 -2.13
N LEU A 37 30.97 11.22 -3.18
CA LEU A 37 31.34 9.83 -3.43
C LEU A 37 32.87 9.83 -3.41
N VAL A 38 33.46 9.39 -2.29
CA VAL A 38 34.76 8.69 -2.20
C VAL A 38 35.02 8.31 -0.72
N GLU A 39 34.76 7.03 -0.47
CA GLU A 39 35.52 6.05 0.31
C GLU A 39 35.99 6.39 1.74
N THR A 40 35.38 5.71 2.73
CA THR A 40 36.19 4.93 3.69
C THR A 40 35.55 3.56 3.93
N SER A 41 36.44 2.59 4.00
CA SER A 41 36.29 1.14 4.08
C SER A 41 35.83 0.62 5.44
N GLY A 42 34.96 -0.39 5.41
CA GLY A 42 35.06 -1.59 6.25
C GLY A 42 34.48 -1.54 7.67
N SER A 43 33.27 -2.07 7.83
CA SER A 43 32.98 -3.03 8.89
C SER A 43 31.85 -3.96 8.48
N ASN A 44 32.12 -5.26 8.55
CA ASN A 44 31.15 -6.31 8.38
C ASN A 44 30.12 -6.20 9.51
N ASP A 45 28.86 -6.03 9.15
CA ASP A 45 27.77 -6.50 9.99
C ASP A 45 26.91 -7.39 9.10
N GLU A 46 26.97 -8.67 9.43
CA GLU A 46 26.09 -9.75 8.99
C GLU A 46 24.73 -9.17 8.61
N ASN A 47 24.39 -9.28 7.33
CA ASN A 47 23.05 -9.01 6.84
C ASN A 47 22.14 -10.04 7.54
N LEU A 48 21.69 -9.68 8.74
CA LEU A 48 20.70 -10.37 9.54
C LEU A 48 19.57 -10.62 8.57
N SER A 49 19.47 -11.87 8.13
CA SER A 49 18.50 -12.28 7.12
C SER A 49 17.15 -11.81 7.63
N ILE A 50 16.65 -10.70 7.06
CA ILE A 50 15.32 -10.17 7.34
C ILE A 50 14.38 -11.14 6.65
N THR A 51 14.30 -12.33 7.22
CA THR A 51 13.27 -13.32 7.01
C THR A 51 12.05 -12.62 7.55
N THR A 52 11.42 -11.83 6.68
CA THR A 52 10.23 -11.05 6.98
C THR A 52 9.22 -12.06 7.46
N ILE A 53 9.10 -12.17 8.79
CA ILE A 53 8.16 -13.07 9.44
C ILE A 53 6.82 -12.68 8.85
N PRO A 54 6.19 -13.55 8.04
CA PRO A 54 4.91 -13.20 7.46
C PRO A 54 3.98 -12.96 8.63
N THR A 55 3.54 -11.72 8.79
CA THR A 55 2.59 -11.33 9.83
C THR A 55 1.41 -12.28 9.74
N LEU A 56 1.35 -13.19 10.72
CA LEU A 56 0.51 -14.37 10.70
C LEU A 56 -0.91 -13.92 11.05
N ARG A 57 -1.58 -13.22 10.10
CA ARG A 57 -3.01 -12.96 10.21
C ARG A 57 -3.71 -14.31 10.26
N LYS A 58 -4.36 -14.57 11.40
CA LYS A 58 -4.99 -15.84 11.82
C LYS A 58 -5.53 -16.62 10.63
N GLN A 59 -4.77 -17.62 10.18
CA GLN A 59 -5.32 -18.70 9.40
C GLN A 59 -6.34 -19.38 10.33
N LYS A 60 -7.63 -19.27 10.01
CA LYS A 60 -8.75 -19.67 10.89
C LYS A 60 -8.69 -21.16 11.31
N VAL A 61 -7.89 -21.97 10.61
CA VAL A 61 -7.53 -23.34 10.94
C VAL A 61 -6.01 -23.45 10.86
N SER A 62 -5.37 -23.97 11.92
CA SER A 62 -3.92 -24.11 11.95
C SER A 62 -3.43 -25.07 10.86
N ILE A 63 -2.17 -24.94 10.43
CA ILE A 63 -1.61 -25.84 9.40
C ILE A 63 -1.68 -27.29 9.87
N ASN A 64 -1.32 -27.56 11.12
CA ASN A 64 -1.37 -28.89 11.73
C ASN A 64 -2.80 -29.49 11.70
N ASP A 65 -3.83 -28.68 11.94
CA ASP A 65 -5.22 -29.14 11.83
C ASP A 65 -5.58 -29.52 10.39
N ARG A 66 -5.08 -28.78 9.40
CA ARG A 66 -5.31 -29.09 7.98
C ARG A 66 -4.65 -30.40 7.60
N GLU A 67 -3.40 -30.62 8.02
CA GLU A 67 -2.66 -31.86 7.78
C GLU A 67 -3.42 -33.05 8.35
N ARG A 68 -3.84 -32.95 9.61
CA ARG A 68 -4.61 -34.00 10.29
C ARG A 68 -5.96 -34.29 9.63
N ILE A 69 -6.65 -33.26 9.11
CA ILE A 69 -7.88 -33.46 8.31
C ILE A 69 -7.59 -34.27 7.05
N ILE A 70 -6.50 -33.97 6.35
CA ILE A 70 -6.11 -34.68 5.13
C ILE A 70 -5.69 -36.12 5.45
N GLU A 71 -4.87 -36.33 6.49
CA GLU A 71 -4.46 -37.65 6.97
C GLU A 71 -5.68 -38.55 7.24
N LYS A 72 -6.66 -38.09 8.02
CA LYS A 72 -7.89 -38.86 8.28
C LYS A 72 -8.75 -39.10 7.04
N THR A 73 -8.73 -38.17 6.09
CA THR A 73 -9.40 -38.38 4.82
C THR A 73 -8.72 -39.49 4.01
N LEU A 74 -7.39 -39.56 4.02
CA LEU A 74 -6.61 -40.62 3.36
C LEU A 74 -6.74 -41.97 4.07
N GLU A 75 -6.93 -41.98 5.40
CA GLU A 75 -7.32 -43.19 6.16
C GLU A 75 -8.74 -43.68 5.85
N GLY A 76 -9.54 -42.92 5.09
CA GLY A 76 -10.89 -43.31 4.65
C GLY A 76 -12.03 -42.85 5.57
N TYR A 77 -11.76 -41.96 6.54
CA TYR A 77 -12.82 -41.42 7.38
C TYR A 77 -13.75 -40.50 6.58
N SER A 78 -15.04 -40.54 6.91
CA SER A 78 -16.01 -39.61 6.31
C SER A 78 -15.77 -38.17 6.77
N MET A 79 -16.01 -37.20 5.88
CA MET A 79 -15.83 -35.77 6.20
C MET A 79 -16.70 -35.32 7.39
N SER A 80 -17.87 -35.96 7.59
CA SER A 80 -18.75 -35.70 8.74
C SER A 80 -18.14 -36.22 10.05
N ALA A 81 -17.55 -37.42 10.03
CA ALA A 81 -16.84 -37.98 11.17
C ALA A 81 -15.64 -37.11 11.55
N ILE A 82 -14.85 -36.67 10.56
CA ILE A 82 -13.69 -35.78 10.77
C ILE A 82 -14.13 -34.44 11.38
N ALA A 83 -15.21 -33.84 10.84
CA ALA A 83 -15.77 -32.59 11.36
C ALA A 83 -16.18 -32.71 12.84
N SER A 84 -16.86 -33.80 13.18
CA SER A 84 -17.30 -34.08 14.55
C SER A 84 -16.13 -34.38 15.49
N MET A 85 -15.16 -35.18 15.03
CA MET A 85 -13.97 -35.61 15.78
C MET A 85 -13.10 -34.42 16.20
N TYR A 86 -12.85 -33.48 15.28
CA TYR A 86 -12.00 -32.32 15.54
C TYR A 86 -12.80 -31.07 15.95
N ARG A 87 -14.13 -31.16 16.06
CA ARG A 87 -15.03 -30.02 16.32
C ARG A 87 -14.83 -28.87 15.32
N ILE A 88 -14.58 -29.21 14.06
CA ILE A 88 -14.38 -28.27 12.97
C ILE A 88 -15.67 -28.23 12.14
N ASN A 89 -16.04 -27.04 11.66
CA ASN A 89 -17.19 -26.90 10.78
C ASN A 89 -17.03 -27.79 9.52
N TYR A 90 -18.05 -28.60 9.22
CA TYR A 90 -18.09 -29.49 8.04
C TYR A 90 -17.71 -28.78 6.74
N GLN A 91 -18.20 -27.55 6.52
CA GLN A 91 -17.88 -26.75 5.33
C GLN A 91 -16.38 -26.47 5.23
N THR A 92 -15.72 -26.27 6.37
CA THR A 92 -14.27 -26.05 6.44
C THR A 92 -13.52 -27.33 6.06
N VAL A 93 -13.91 -28.48 6.62
CA VAL A 93 -13.35 -29.79 6.25
C VAL A 93 -13.51 -30.04 4.75
N ASN A 94 -14.72 -29.89 4.22
CA ASN A 94 -15.02 -30.07 2.80
C ASN A 94 -14.18 -29.13 1.91
N SER A 95 -14.01 -27.86 2.29
CA SER A 95 -13.19 -26.89 1.54
C SER A 95 -11.68 -27.20 1.56
N ILE A 96 -11.20 -27.86 2.61
CA ILE A 96 -9.80 -28.28 2.75
C ILE A 96 -9.57 -29.52 1.89
N VAL A 97 -10.41 -30.55 2.05
CA VAL A 97 -10.30 -31.80 1.30
C VAL A 97 -10.44 -31.57 -0.21
N ARG A 98 -11.46 -30.84 -0.66
CA ARG A 98 -11.65 -30.56 -2.10
C ARG A 98 -10.46 -29.85 -2.73
N ARG A 99 -9.84 -28.93 -2.00
CA ARG A 99 -8.64 -28.23 -2.48
C ARG A 99 -7.47 -29.18 -2.59
N TYR A 100 -7.23 -29.99 -1.56
CA TYR A 100 -6.16 -30.98 -1.57
C TYR A 100 -6.33 -31.97 -2.72
N LEU A 101 -7.54 -32.47 -2.97
CA LEU A 101 -7.81 -33.36 -4.11
C LEU A 101 -7.58 -32.68 -5.47
N LYS A 102 -7.68 -31.35 -5.54
CA LYS A 102 -7.46 -30.58 -6.77
C LYS A 102 -5.99 -30.19 -6.97
N THR A 103 -5.29 -29.78 -5.90
CA THR A 103 -3.94 -29.18 -5.99
C THR A 103 -2.83 -30.05 -5.41
N GLY A 104 -3.16 -31.04 -4.57
CA GLY A 104 -2.21 -31.83 -3.79
C GLY A 104 -1.59 -31.07 -2.61
N LEU A 105 -2.00 -29.83 -2.36
CA LEU A 105 -1.38 -28.95 -1.36
C LEU A 105 -2.28 -28.75 -0.14
N VAL A 106 -1.69 -28.87 1.05
CA VAL A 106 -2.36 -28.61 2.34
C VAL A 106 -2.32 -27.13 2.73
N PHE A 107 -1.25 -26.45 2.28
CA PHE A 107 -1.02 -25.03 2.52
C PHE A 107 -2.04 -24.15 1.78
N VAL A 108 -2.26 -22.94 2.31
CA VAL A 108 -3.13 -21.93 1.70
C VAL A 108 -2.27 -20.77 1.27
N ASP A 109 -2.32 -20.42 -0.01
CA ASP A 109 -1.65 -19.24 -0.51
C ASP A 109 -2.05 -18.00 0.28
N LYS A 110 -1.07 -17.11 0.48
CA LYS A 110 -1.31 -15.86 1.19
C LYS A 110 -2.42 -15.08 0.48
N ARG A 111 -3.45 -14.71 1.22
CA ARG A 111 -4.55 -13.89 0.69
C ARG A 111 -4.07 -12.45 0.50
N GLY A 112 -4.32 -11.89 -0.68
CA GLY A 112 -4.01 -10.51 -1.01
C GLY A 112 -3.54 -10.37 -2.46
N GLY A 113 -3.48 -9.14 -2.94
CA GLY A 113 -2.84 -8.80 -4.21
C GLY A 113 -1.39 -8.38 -4.03
N ASP A 114 -0.82 -7.88 -5.12
CA ASP A 114 0.47 -7.22 -5.09
C ASP A 114 0.43 -6.03 -4.11
N ARG A 115 1.42 -5.98 -3.21
CA ARG A 115 1.58 -4.90 -2.21
C ARG A 115 2.75 -3.98 -2.58
N ARG A 116 3.28 -4.07 -3.81
CA ARG A 116 4.30 -3.15 -4.29
C ARG A 116 3.80 -1.72 -4.17
N SER A 117 4.51 -0.96 -3.36
CA SER A 117 4.32 0.47 -3.23
C SER A 117 4.87 1.17 -4.47
N LYS A 118 4.16 2.19 -4.96
CA LYS A 118 4.70 3.11 -5.97
C LYS A 118 5.86 3.95 -5.41
N LEU A 119 5.89 4.17 -4.09
CA LEU A 119 6.99 4.83 -3.39
C LEU A 119 8.11 3.84 -3.10
N THR A 120 9.26 4.03 -3.74
CA THR A 120 10.52 3.33 -3.44
C THR A 120 11.11 3.85 -2.12
N LEU A 121 12.15 3.18 -1.60
CA LEU A 121 12.82 3.60 -0.37
C LEU A 121 13.45 4.99 -0.52
N GLU A 122 14.14 5.22 -1.63
CA GLU A 122 14.78 6.49 -1.97
C GLU A 122 13.80 7.66 -2.01
N ILE A 123 12.63 7.47 -2.64
CA ILE A 123 11.58 8.49 -2.67
C ILE A 123 11.09 8.83 -1.26
N LYS A 124 11.00 7.83 -0.36
CA LYS A 124 10.58 8.05 1.03
C LYS A 124 11.61 8.82 1.84
N GLU A 125 12.90 8.53 1.65
CA GLU A 125 13.99 9.25 2.34
C GLU A 125 14.10 10.69 1.87
N SER A 126 13.96 10.91 0.55
CA SER A 126 13.92 12.25 -0.03
C SER A 126 12.71 13.04 0.46
N LEU A 127 11.54 12.40 0.51
CA LEU A 127 10.32 13.01 1.06
C LEU A 127 10.47 13.39 2.53
N GLN A 128 11.01 12.47 3.34
CA GLN A 128 11.25 12.73 4.75
C GLN A 128 12.14 13.97 4.93
N THR A 129 13.24 14.04 4.18
CA THR A 129 14.17 15.18 4.21
C THR A 129 13.48 16.48 3.77
N TYR A 130 12.64 16.42 2.73
CA TYR A 130 11.90 17.58 2.23
C TYR A 130 10.89 18.11 3.25
N VAL A 131 10.12 17.23 3.88
CA VAL A 131 9.14 17.58 4.94
C VAL A 131 9.85 18.18 6.15
N ASP A 132 10.99 17.60 6.56
CA ASP A 132 11.75 18.09 7.70
C ASP A 132 12.37 19.47 7.43
N PHE A 133 12.75 19.75 6.17
CA PHE A 133 13.26 21.06 5.74
C PHE A 133 12.15 22.11 5.59
N GLU A 134 10.98 21.74 5.06
CA GLU A 134 9.90 22.65 4.69
C GLU A 134 8.60 22.32 5.42
N CYS A 135 8.69 22.22 6.74
CA CYS A 135 7.60 21.78 7.62
C CYS A 135 6.36 22.69 7.68
N THR A 136 6.41 23.87 7.04
CA THR A 136 5.29 24.82 6.97
C THR A 136 4.50 24.72 5.67
N LYS A 137 4.98 23.94 4.68
CA LYS A 137 4.30 23.78 3.40
C LYS A 137 3.04 22.93 3.55
N THR A 138 2.09 23.20 2.66
CA THR A 138 0.85 22.43 2.60
C THR A 138 1.08 21.11 1.87
N LEU A 139 0.26 20.10 2.20
CA LEU A 139 0.28 18.81 1.51
C LEU A 139 0.06 18.92 0.00
N TYR A 140 -0.63 19.98 -0.46
CA TYR A 140 -0.81 20.25 -1.90
C TYR A 140 0.52 20.57 -2.58
N VAL A 141 1.31 21.47 -2.00
CA VAL A 141 2.62 21.87 -2.54
C VAL A 141 3.59 20.69 -2.52
N GLU A 142 3.52 19.88 -1.46
CA GLU A 142 4.33 18.66 -1.36
C GLU A 142 3.94 17.62 -2.43
N ALA A 143 2.65 17.41 -2.68
CA ALA A 143 2.19 16.50 -3.73
C ALA A 143 2.58 16.98 -5.13
N GLU A 144 2.55 18.29 -5.38
CA GLU A 144 3.02 18.89 -6.63
C GLU A 144 4.52 18.68 -6.82
N TRP A 145 5.31 18.87 -5.77
CA TRP A 145 6.74 18.57 -5.79
C TRP A 145 7.03 17.10 -6.10
N ILE A 146 6.36 16.15 -5.43
CA ILE A 146 6.51 14.70 -5.70
C ILE A 146 6.18 14.37 -7.15
N LYS A 147 5.12 14.99 -7.69
CA LYS A 147 4.71 14.79 -9.07
C LYS A 147 5.78 15.29 -10.05
N CYS A 148 6.34 16.47 -9.80
CA CYS A 148 7.39 17.04 -10.66
C CYS A 148 8.72 16.26 -10.56
N THR A 149 9.12 15.84 -9.35
CA THR A 149 10.42 15.20 -9.11
C THR A 149 10.42 13.71 -9.42
N PHE A 150 9.36 12.99 -9.03
CA PHE A 150 9.31 11.53 -9.10
C PHE A 150 8.25 10.99 -10.06
N ASN A 151 7.44 11.85 -10.67
CA ASN A 151 6.31 11.46 -11.53
C ASN A 151 5.34 10.49 -10.82
N VAL A 152 5.11 10.72 -9.53
CA VAL A 152 4.18 9.95 -8.71
C VAL A 152 3.04 10.85 -8.25
N ASP A 153 1.80 10.51 -8.60
CA ASP A 153 0.63 11.18 -8.04
C ASP A 153 0.34 10.67 -6.62
N VAL A 154 0.23 11.61 -5.68
CA VAL A 154 -0.10 11.36 -4.27
C VAL A 154 -1.44 11.99 -3.92
N SER A 155 -2.27 11.24 -3.20
CA SER A 155 -3.55 11.73 -2.70
C SER A 155 -3.33 12.63 -1.48
N THR A 156 -3.88 13.85 -1.51
CA THR A 156 -3.82 14.83 -0.41
C THR A 156 -5.11 14.88 0.41
N SER A 157 -6.04 13.96 0.15
CA SER A 157 -7.36 13.83 0.81
C SER A 157 -7.31 13.15 2.18
#